data_AF-A0A5K0YCH1-F1
#
_entry.id   AF-A0A5K0YCH1-F1
#
_cell.length_a   1.000
_cell.length_b   1.000
_cell.length_c   1.000
_cell.angle_alpha   90.00
_cell.angle_beta   90.00
_cell.angle_gamma   90.00
#
_symmetry.space_group_name_H-M   'P 1'
#
loop_
_entity.id
_entity.type
_entity.pdbx_description
1 polymer ?
#
loop_
_entity_poly.entity_id
_entity_poly.type
_entity_poly.pdbx_seq_one_letter_code
_entity_poly.pdbx_strand_id
1 'polypeptide(L)' 'ECNLYQFMQDRAKLFSETEVRTWCFQVFQALAYMHQHGYFHRDLKP' A
#
# COMPACT_ATOMS: atom_id res chain seq x y z
N GLU A 1 -4.90 16.64 0.35
CA GLU A 1 -4.87 15.17 0.45
C GLU A 1 -3.41 14.71 0.29
N CYS A 2 -2.90 13.80 1.14
CA CYS A 2 -1.52 13.28 1.04
C CYS A 2 -1.54 11.81 0.56
N ASN A 3 -0.60 11.42 -0.30
CA ASN A 3 -0.42 10.02 -0.70
C ASN A 3 0.38 9.23 0.37
N LEU A 4 0.43 7.90 0.21
CA LEU A 4 1.10 7.02 1.17
C LEU A 4 2.60 7.34 1.24
N TYR A 5 3.25 7.62 0.11
CA TYR A 5 4.64 8.07 0.09
C TYR A 5 4.92 9.27 1.00
N GLN A 6 4.15 10.36 0.87
CA GLN A 6 4.33 11.57 1.68
C GLN A 6 4.06 11.26 3.16
N PHE A 7 3.02 10.48 3.45
CA PHE A 7 2.73 10.05 4.82
C PHE A 7 3.87 9.25 5.45
N MET A 8 4.55 8.39 4.68
CA MET A 8 5.70 7.62 5.15
C MET A 8 6.92 8.52 5.42
N GLN A 9 7.15 9.53 4.59
CA GLN A 9 8.28 10.47 4.72
C GLN A 9 8.14 11.39 5.94
N ASP A 10 6.92 11.86 6.22
CA ASP A 10 6.68 12.85 7.28
C ASP A 10 6.72 12.24 8.70
N ARG A 11 6.96 10.93 8.82
CA ARG A 11 6.97 10.25 10.12
C ARG A 11 8.32 10.36 10.81
N ALA A 12 8.29 10.80 12.06
CA ALA A 12 9.45 10.74 12.96
C ALA A 12 9.80 9.32 13.45
N LYS A 13 8.86 8.36 13.34
CA LYS A 13 9.02 6.97 13.83
C LYS A 13 8.62 5.94 12.79
N LEU A 14 9.35 4.83 12.74
CA LEU A 14 9.05 3.68 11.88
C LEU A 14 7.71 3.02 12.25
N PHE A 15 7.08 2.36 11.28
CA PHE A 15 5.85 1.60 11.47
C PHE A 15 6.12 0.39 12.34
N SER A 16 5.17 0.09 13.24
CA SER A 16 5.12 -1.21 13.88
C SER A 16 4.85 -2.29 12.83
N GLU A 17 5.27 -3.52 13.14
CA GLU A 17 5.02 -4.67 12.26
C GLU A 17 3.52 -4.85 11.95
N THR A 18 2.67 -4.61 12.95
CA THR A 18 1.21 -4.69 12.81
C THR A 18 0.70 -3.68 11.79
N GLU A 19 1.14 -2.41 11.86
CA GLU A 19 0.76 -1.39 10.88
C GLU A 19 1.19 -1.80 9.47
N VAL A 20 2.45 -2.22 9.28
CA VAL A 20 2.97 -2.68 7.98
C VAL A 20 2.12 -3.82 7.43
N ARG A 21 1.80 -4.81 8.27
CA ARG A 21 0.97 -5.95 7.89
C ARG A 21 -0.43 -5.52 7.43
N THR A 22 -1.04 -4.57 8.11
CA THR A 22 -2.35 -4.01 7.74
C THR A 22 -2.30 -3.32 6.38
N TRP A 23 -1.27 -2.51 6.10
CA TRP A 23 -1.11 -1.85 4.79
C TRP A 23 -0.91 -2.86 3.67
N CYS A 24 -0.02 -3.84 3.86
CA CYS A 24 0.20 -4.92 2.90
C CYS A 24 -1.10 -5.66 2.59
N PHE A 25 -1.90 -5.99 3.60
CA PHE A 25 -3.18 -6.66 3.41
C PHE A 25 -4.13 -5.86 2.51
N GLN A 26 -4.28 -4.56 2.74
CA GLN A 26 -5.16 -3.70 1.92
C GLN A 26 -4.66 -3.59 0.47
N VAL A 27 -3.35 -3.36 0.28
CA VAL A 27 -2.76 -3.27 -1.07
C VAL A 27 -2.93 -4.59 -1.82
N PHE A 28 -2.70 -5.73 -1.16
CA PHE A 28 -2.85 -7.04 -1.79
C PHE A 28 -4.31 -7.38 -2.09
N GLN A 29 -5.25 -6.96 -1.25
CA GLN A 29 -6.68 -7.09 -1.54
C GLN A 29 -7.07 -6.30 -2.79
N ALA A 30 -6.59 -5.07 -2.93
CA ALA A 30 -6.82 -4.25 -4.13
C ALA A 30 -6.19 -4.87 -5.38
N LEU A 31 -4.97 -5.40 -5.27
CA LEU A 31 -4.31 -6.12 -6.38
C LEU A 31 -5.06 -7.38 -6.78
N ALA A 32 -5.55 -8.17 -5.80
CA ALA A 32 -6.36 -9.35 -6.09
C ALA A 32 -7.62 -8.98 -6.88
N TYR A 33 -8.29 -7.90 -6.49
CA TYR A 33 -9.41 -7.35 -7.23
C TYR A 33 -9.02 -6.94 -8.66
N MET A 34 -7.94 -6.19 -8.85
CA MET A 34 -7.47 -5.78 -10.19
C MET A 34 -7.17 -6.99 -11.09
N HIS A 35 -6.46 -7.98 -10.56
CA HIS A 35 -6.10 -9.19 -11.29
C HIS A 35 -7.34 -10.01 -11.68
N GLN A 36 -8.36 -10.08 -10.82
CA GLN A 36 -9.65 -10.74 -11.15
C GLN A 36 -10.36 -10.08 -12.35
N HIS A 37 -10.08 -8.81 -12.61
CA HIS A 37 -10.67 -8.04 -13.71
C HIS A 37 -9.72 -7.91 -14.92
N GLY A 38 -8.63 -8.68 -14.95
CA GLY A 38 -7.68 -8.68 -16.06
C GLY A 38 -6.74 -7.47 -16.11
N TYR A 39 -6.67 -6.68 -15.04
CA TYR A 39 -5.77 -5.51 -14.95
C TYR A 39 -4.49 -5.86 -14.21
N PHE A 40 -3.34 -5.50 -14.79
CA PHE A 40 -2.04 -5.61 -14.15
C PHE A 40 -1.50 -4.22 -13.78
N HIS A 41 -1.16 -4.00 -12.52
CA HIS A 41 -0.79 -2.67 -12.01
C HIS A 41 0.48 -2.09 -12.66
N ARG A 42 1.47 -2.94 -12.99
CA ARG A 42 2.77 -2.63 -13.65
C ARG A 42 3.74 -1.70 -12.91
N ASP A 43 3.27 -0.78 -12.08
CA ASP A 43 4.12 0.20 -11.38
C ASP A 43 3.64 0.39 -9.94
N LEU A 44 3.61 -0.70 -9.17
CA LEU A 44 3.14 -0.66 -7.78
C LEU A 44 4.14 0.09 -6.91
N LYS A 45 3.72 1.23 -6.38
CA LYS A 45 4.49 2.09 -5.49
C LYS A 45 3.58 2.81 -4.49
N PRO A 46 4.10 3.20 -3.32
CA PRO A 46 3.40 4.08 -2.37
C PRO A 46 3.07 5.46 -2.95
#